data_AF-A0A847DZS1-F1
#
_entry.id   AF-A0A847DZS1-F1
#
_cell.length_a   1.000
_cell.length_b   1.000
_cell.length_c   1.000
_cell.angle_alpha   90.00
_cell.angle_beta   90.00
_cell.angle_gamma   90.00
#
_symmetry.space_group_name_H-M   'P 1'
#
loop_
_entity.id
_entity.type
_entity.pdbx_description
1 polymer ?
#
loop_
_entity_poly.entity_id
_entity_poly.type
_entity_poly.pdbx_seq_one_letter_code
_entity_poly.pdbx_strand_id
1 'polypeptide(L)' 'FEALADGGEVRMPLGKTFWSPRFGMLTDRFGVDWMVMVASEDTAG' A
#
# COMPACT_ATOMS: atom_id res chain seq x y z
N PHE A 1 2.30 -2.28 6.69
CA PHE A 1 2.23 -3.16 5.52
C PHE A 1 2.44 -4.61 5.93
N GLU A 2 3.61 -4.98 6.47
CA GLU A 2 3.91 -6.36 6.90
C GLU A 2 2.86 -6.97 7.83
N ALA A 3 2.41 -6.23 8.85
CA ALA A 3 1.36 -6.71 9.77
C ALA A 3 0.01 -6.98 9.07
N LEU A 4 -0.33 -6.21 8.02
CA LEU A 4 -1.54 -6.46 7.23
C LEU A 4 -1.34 -7.62 6.24
N ALA A 5 -0.11 -7.81 5.75
CA ALA A 5 0.27 -8.90 4.86
C ALA A 5 0.41 -10.25 5.58
N ASP A 6 0.64 -10.26 6.90
CA ASP A 6 0.78 -11.49 7.67
C ASP A 6 -0.51 -12.33 7.63
N GLY A 7 -0.40 -13.53 7.07
CA GLY A 7 -1.54 -14.42 6.80
C GLY A 7 -2.47 -13.97 5.68
N GLY A 8 -2.10 -12.92 4.93
CA GLY A 8 -2.82 -12.40 3.78
C GLY A 8 -2.11 -12.68 2.45
N GLU A 9 -2.57 -12.03 1.39
CA GLU A 9 -2.01 -12.12 0.04
C GLU A 9 -1.53 -10.74 -0.44
N VAL A 10 -0.24 -10.61 -0.71
CA VAL A 10 0.33 -9.40 -1.32
C VAL A 10 0.01 -9.41 -2.81
N ARG A 11 -0.91 -8.54 -3.23
CA ARG A 11 -1.26 -8.34 -4.65
C ARG A 11 -0.28 -7.42 -5.36
N MET A 12 0.22 -6.41 -4.66
CA MET A 12 1.27 -5.51 -5.13
C MET A 12 2.23 -5.21 -3.96
N PRO A 13 3.50 -5.62 -4.05
CA PRO A 13 4.50 -5.29 -3.06
C PRO A 13 4.63 -3.78 -2.87
N LEU A 14 4.97 -3.36 -1.64
CA LEU A 14 5.18 -1.96 -1.35
C LEU A 14 6.36 -1.42 -2.18
N GLY A 15 6.13 -0.38 -2.98
CA GLY A 15 7.14 0.20 -3.86
C GLY A 15 6.84 1.64 -4.25
N LYS A 16 7.80 2.30 -4.91
CA LYS A 16 7.62 3.65 -5.44
C LYS A 16 6.81 3.62 -6.73
N THR A 17 5.86 4.54 -6.88
CA THR A 17 5.11 4.77 -8.12
C THR A 17 5.36 6.19 -8.64
N PHE A 18 4.83 6.55 -9.82
CA PHE A 18 4.98 7.92 -10.34
C PHE A 18 4.19 8.96 -9.51
N TRP A 19 3.20 8.50 -8.73
CA TRP A 19 2.25 9.33 -7.98
C TRP A 19 2.37 9.19 -6.46
N SER A 20 3.14 8.21 -5.96
CA SER A 20 3.36 8.04 -4.52
C SER A 20 4.78 7.57 -4.23
N PRO A 21 5.45 8.12 -3.20
CA PRO A 21 6.73 7.62 -2.74
C PRO A 21 6.69 6.15 -2.31
N ARG A 22 5.55 5.68 -1.78
CA ARG A 22 5.32 4.30 -1.34
C ARG A 22 3.86 3.94 -1.52
N PHE A 23 3.60 2.93 -2.33
CA PHE A 23 2.28 2.37 -2.62
C PHE A 23 2.34 0.84 -2.58
N GLY A 24 1.31 0.20 -2.07
CA GLY A 24 1.16 -1.26 -2.11
C GLY A 24 -0.29 -1.69 -1.92
N MET A 25 -0.59 -2.93 -2.33
CA MET A 25 -1.91 -3.53 -2.23
C MET A 25 -1.82 -4.96 -1.71
N LEU A 26 -2.76 -5.34 -0.85
CA LEU A 26 -2.85 -6.69 -0.31
C LEU A 26 -4.30 -7.00 0.11
N THR A 27 -4.61 -8.27 0.26
CA THR A 27 -5.78 -8.75 1.01
C THR A 27 -5.29 -9.31 2.34
N ASP A 28 -5.88 -8.88 3.46
CA ASP A 28 -5.45 -9.40 4.77
C ASP A 28 -6.04 -10.80 5.05
N ARG A 29 -5.66 -11.39 6.19
CA ARG A 29 -6.12 -12.73 6.60
C ARG A 29 -7.63 -12.86 6.81
N PHE A 30 -8.35 -11.74 6.92
CA PHE A 30 -9.80 -11.70 7.11
C PHE A 30 -10.54 -11.49 5.79
N GLY A 31 -9.81 -11.36 4.67
CA GLY A 31 -10.38 -11.12 3.35
C GLY A 31 -10.64 -9.64 3.04
N VAL A 32 -10.09 -8.70 3.82
CA VAL A 32 -10.26 -7.27 3.57
C VAL A 32 -9.19 -6.77 2.60
N ASP A 33 -9.63 -6.04 1.58
CA ASP A 33 -8.75 -5.44 0.58
C ASP A 33 -8.21 -4.09 1.05
N TRP A 34 -6.88 -3.97 1.06
CA TRP A 34 -6.16 -2.78 1.49
C TRP A 34 -5.34 -2.16 0.37
N MET A 35 -5.42 -0.84 0.28
CA MET A 35 -4.52 -0.01 -0.50
C MET A 35 -3.80 0.95 0.44
N VAL A 36 -2.48 0.83 0.53
CA VAL A 36 -1.65 1.64 1.44
C VAL A 36 -0.78 2.56 0.60
N MET A 37 -0.88 3.86 0.83
CA MET A 37 -0.08 4.85 0.13
C MET A 37 0.37 5.99 1.02
N VAL A 38 1.57 6.51 0.78
CA VAL A 38 2.02 7.78 1.34
C VAL A 38 1.44 8.89 0.47
N ALA A 39 0.74 9.84 1.07
CA ALA A 39 0.30 11.05 0.37
C ALA A 39 1.54 11.77 -0.20
N SER A 40 1.49 12.10 -1.49
CA SER A 40 2.45 13.06 -2.03
C SER A 40 2.23 14.38 -1.31
N GLU A 41 3.30 15.01 -0.82
CA GLU A 41 3.24 16.42 -0.43
C GLU A 41 2.97 17.21 -1.71
N ASP A 42 1.70 17.48 -1.97
CA ASP A 42 1.33 18.53 -2.91
C ASP A 42 1.65 19.86 -2.24
N THR A 43 2.94 20.23 -2.26
CA THR A 43 3.30 21.64 -2.11
C THR A 43 2.92 22.29 -3.44
N ALA A 44 1.62 22.50 -3.62
CA ALA A 44 1.11 23.49 -4.55
C ALA A 44 1.70 24.83 -4.08
N GLY A 45 2.82 25.22 -4.70
CA GLY A 45 3.35 26.57 -4.66
C GLY A 45 2.63 27.47 -5.66
#